data_AF-A0A821DMZ6-F1
#
_entry.id   AF-A0A821DMZ6-F1
#
_cell.length_a   1.000
_cell.length_b   1.000
_cell.length_c   1.000
_cell.angle_alpha   90.00
_cell.angle_beta   90.00
_cell.angle_gamma   90.00
#
_symmetry.space_group_name_H-M   'P 1'
#
loop_
_entity.id
_entity.type
_entity.pdbx_description
1 polymer ?
#
loop_
_entity_poly.entity_id
_entity_poly.type
_entity_poly.pdbx_seq_one_letter_code
_entity_poly.pdbx_strand_id
1 'polypeptide(L)'
;MNNLPDLKCFYLQSGCFNGTYYGHVLSLLHRMSNIEALNLHLTIDNQTTFIDGKHIYNEFIVHMSRLRTFNFYFCTFILLNKSVNNLSKDDILQTFPNIIYQQVDCMFDYRYNDIKYHLFSLPFMFDYLPFIDNVFPSIIFDHVIRLLVDDETPFEHEFFMRIACSFPLLKILSIYNRLPQLTISNKLISNDNQLCSTIIKYPYLTSLDLQFAHEDYIEQFLNDQKTYLRHLTKLKVTDYGLISVTRNFTNERTRLNCMNVKQLNISPKISIHSEDFYAYFPSL
;
A
#
# COMPACT_ATOMS: atom_id res chain seq x y z
N MET A 1 7.38 -34.24 18.42
CA MET A 1 7.52 -33.14 19.40
C MET A 1 8.83 -32.43 19.11
N ASN A 2 8.79 -31.28 18.42
CA ASN A 2 9.94 -30.38 18.34
C ASN A 2 9.54 -29.16 19.17
N ASN A 3 10.07 -29.09 20.40
CA ASN A 3 9.89 -27.93 21.26
C ASN A 3 10.51 -26.73 20.55
N LEU A 4 9.65 -25.84 20.05
CA LEU A 4 10.09 -24.50 19.69
C LEU A 4 10.64 -23.85 20.99
N PRO A 5 11.74 -23.09 20.91
CA PRO A 5 12.30 -22.39 22.07
C PRO A 5 11.22 -21.54 22.77
N ASP A 6 11.44 -21.19 24.04
CA ASP A 6 10.57 -20.31 24.86
C ASP A 6 10.51 -18.89 24.29
N LEU A 7 9.89 -18.77 23.12
CA LEU A 7 9.77 -17.57 22.34
C LEU A 7 8.62 -16.75 22.91
N LYS A 8 8.96 -15.59 23.47
CA LYS A 8 7.97 -14.66 24.03
C LYS A 8 7.36 -13.72 22.99
N CYS A 9 8.12 -13.39 21.95
CA CYS A 9 7.72 -12.45 20.90
C CYS A 9 7.88 -13.09 19.53
N PHE A 10 6.86 -12.96 18.67
CA PHE A 10 6.90 -13.50 17.31
C PHE A 10 6.37 -12.49 16.29
N TYR A 11 7.03 -12.40 15.14
CA TYR A 11 6.58 -11.64 13.97
C TYR A 11 6.46 -12.59 12.79
N LEU A 12 5.29 -12.63 12.15
CA LEU A 12 5.06 -13.44 10.97
C LEU A 12 4.43 -12.58 9.87
N GLN A 13 5.08 -12.58 8.71
CA GLN A 13 4.54 -12.03 7.47
C GLN A 13 4.42 -13.15 6.43
N SER A 14 3.20 -13.37 5.91
CA SER A 14 2.95 -14.45 4.93
C SER A 14 1.93 -14.02 3.88
N GLY A 15 2.20 -14.37 2.61
CA GLY A 15 1.24 -14.32 1.51
C GLY A 15 0.73 -15.72 1.22
N CYS A 16 -0.54 -15.98 1.49
CA CYS A 16 -1.20 -17.26 1.31
C CYS A 16 -2.05 -17.21 0.03
N PHE A 17 -1.47 -17.58 -1.11
CA PHE A 17 -2.17 -17.58 -2.41
C PHE A 17 -3.21 -18.73 -2.55
N ASN A 18 -3.20 -19.68 -1.61
CA ASN A 18 -4.15 -20.79 -1.52
C ASN A 18 -4.48 -21.09 -0.04
N GLY A 19 -5.73 -21.45 0.25
CA GLY A 19 -6.23 -21.72 1.61
C GLY A 19 -5.45 -22.78 2.40
N THR A 20 -4.72 -23.68 1.73
CA THR A 20 -3.82 -24.65 2.37
C THR A 20 -2.69 -24.00 3.18
N TYR A 21 -2.14 -22.88 2.69
CA TYR A 21 -1.09 -22.14 3.40
C TYR A 21 -1.59 -21.49 4.68
N TYR A 22 -2.85 -21.05 4.69
CA TYR A 22 -3.47 -20.50 5.90
C TYR A 22 -3.54 -21.55 7.01
N GLY A 23 -3.94 -22.80 6.69
CA GLY A 23 -3.95 -23.90 7.65
C GLY A 23 -2.56 -24.25 8.23
N HIS A 24 -1.50 -24.13 7.42
CA HIS A 24 -0.12 -24.32 7.92
C HIS A 24 0.33 -23.22 8.87
N VAL A 25 -0.04 -21.96 8.59
CA VAL A 25 0.21 -20.83 9.49
C VAL A 25 -0.51 -21.05 10.83
N LEU A 26 -1.79 -21.43 10.80
CA LEU A 26 -2.55 -21.73 12.01
C LEU A 26 -1.93 -22.87 12.81
N SER A 27 -1.58 -23.99 12.15
CA SER A 27 -0.94 -25.13 12.81
C SER A 27 0.41 -24.78 13.44
N LEU A 28 1.19 -23.87 12.83
CA LEU A 28 2.40 -23.34 13.47
C LEU A 28 2.06 -22.54 14.72
N LEU A 29 1.14 -21.58 14.60
CA LEU A 29 0.77 -20.67 15.67
C LEU A 29 0.14 -21.39 16.87
N HIS A 30 -0.69 -22.41 16.65
CA HIS A 30 -1.26 -23.25 17.71
C HIS A 30 -0.21 -23.99 18.54
N ARG A 31 0.96 -24.28 17.96
CA ARG A 31 2.08 -24.92 18.68
C ARG A 31 2.89 -23.92 19.52
N MET A 32 2.65 -22.62 19.38
CA MET A 32 3.40 -21.55 20.04
C MET A 32 2.64 -20.98 21.25
N SER A 33 2.14 -21.87 22.13
CA SER A 33 1.30 -21.50 23.29
C SER A 33 2.00 -20.62 24.35
N ASN A 34 3.34 -20.53 24.29
CA ASN A 34 4.14 -19.73 25.22
C ASN A 34 4.31 -18.25 24.82
N ILE A 35 3.85 -17.85 23.63
CA ILE A 35 3.99 -16.47 23.14
C ILE A 35 3.22 -15.49 24.04
N GLU A 36 3.89 -14.41 24.44
CA GLU A 36 3.32 -13.30 25.19
C GLU A 36 2.96 -12.11 24.27
N ALA A 37 3.66 -11.95 23.14
CA ALA A 37 3.40 -10.89 22.15
C ALA A 37 3.49 -11.41 20.70
N LEU A 38 2.47 -11.13 19.90
CA LEU A 38 2.39 -11.54 18.50
C LEU A 38 2.11 -10.34 17.58
N ASN A 39 2.93 -10.21 16.54
CA ASN A 39 2.67 -9.31 15.40
C ASN A 39 2.42 -10.18 14.17
N LEU A 40 1.21 -10.13 13.62
CA LEU A 40 0.78 -11.02 12.54
C LEU A 40 0.33 -10.23 11.32
N HIS A 41 1.06 -10.35 10.21
CA HIS A 41 0.73 -9.72 8.93
C HIS A 41 0.45 -10.79 7.87
N LEU A 42 -0.83 -11.05 7.57
CA LEU A 42 -1.20 -12.03 6.56
C LEU A 42 -1.89 -11.38 5.37
N THR A 43 -1.50 -11.80 4.18
CA THR A 43 -2.26 -11.60 2.96
C THR A 43 -2.82 -12.94 2.53
N ILE A 44 -4.13 -13.06 2.32
CA ILE A 44 -4.80 -14.32 2.06
C ILE A 44 -5.64 -14.18 0.80
N ASP A 45 -5.40 -15.04 -0.18
CA ASP A 45 -6.15 -15.06 -1.43
C ASP A 45 -7.19 -16.20 -1.42
N ASN A 46 -8.24 -16.04 -2.21
CA ASN A 46 -9.26 -17.05 -2.50
C ASN A 46 -10.02 -17.56 -1.27
N GLN A 47 -10.39 -16.68 -0.33
CA GLN A 47 -11.34 -17.05 0.72
C GLN A 47 -12.79 -16.92 0.24
N THR A 48 -13.66 -17.78 0.76
CA THR A 48 -15.12 -17.70 0.54
C THR A 48 -15.84 -16.93 1.64
N THR A 49 -15.14 -16.59 2.73
CA THR A 49 -15.70 -15.92 3.91
C THR A 49 -14.70 -14.88 4.44
N PHE A 50 -15.19 -13.89 5.19
CA PHE A 50 -14.34 -12.90 5.84
C PHE A 50 -13.84 -13.40 7.19
N ILE A 51 -12.68 -12.89 7.63
CA ILE A 51 -12.14 -13.12 8.96
C ILE A 51 -12.88 -12.18 9.92
N ASP A 52 -13.73 -12.75 10.76
CA ASP A 52 -14.46 -12.03 11.80
C ASP A 52 -13.77 -12.14 13.17
N GLY A 53 -14.26 -11.40 14.16
CA GLY A 53 -13.69 -11.46 15.52
C GLY A 53 -13.83 -12.84 16.18
N LYS A 54 -14.84 -13.64 15.80
CA LYS A 54 -15.00 -15.01 16.30
C LYS A 54 -13.93 -15.94 15.74
N HIS A 55 -13.61 -15.81 14.46
CA HIS A 55 -12.54 -16.53 13.78
C HIS A 55 -11.21 -16.20 14.43
N ILE A 56 -10.92 -14.91 14.66
CA ILE A 56 -9.69 -14.51 15.36
C ILE A 56 -9.61 -15.12 16.76
N TYR A 57 -10.71 -15.09 17.51
CA TYR A 57 -10.76 -15.67 18.84
C TYR A 57 -10.46 -17.17 18.83
N ASN A 58 -11.18 -17.91 17.98
CA ASN A 58 -11.08 -19.36 17.92
C ASN A 58 -9.73 -19.83 17.38
N GLU A 59 -9.19 -19.18 16.35
CA GLU A 59 -8.00 -19.65 15.66
C GLU A 59 -6.69 -19.15 16.27
N PHE A 60 -6.69 -18.00 16.97
CA PHE A 60 -5.47 -17.46 17.56
C PHE A 60 -5.55 -17.37 19.08
N ILE A 61 -6.56 -16.69 19.60
CA ILE A 61 -6.58 -16.31 21.02
C ILE A 61 -6.73 -17.52 21.94
N VAL A 62 -7.65 -18.44 21.64
CA VAL A 62 -7.91 -19.59 22.53
C VAL A 62 -6.71 -20.53 22.64
N HIS A 63 -5.83 -20.53 21.63
CA HIS A 63 -4.64 -21.38 21.57
C HIS A 63 -3.39 -20.74 22.18
N MET A 64 -3.43 -19.43 22.47
CA MET A 64 -2.31 -18.66 23.02
C MET A 64 -2.67 -18.05 24.37
N SER A 65 -2.84 -18.89 25.39
CA SER A 65 -3.29 -18.48 26.73
C SER A 65 -2.38 -17.48 27.44
N ARG A 66 -1.13 -17.30 26.97
CA ARG A 66 -0.17 -16.33 27.51
C ARG A 66 -0.11 -15.02 26.73
N LEU A 67 -0.85 -14.89 25.63
CA LEU A 67 -0.81 -13.73 24.75
C LEU A 67 -1.37 -12.51 25.48
N ARG A 68 -0.53 -11.49 25.63
CA ARG A 68 -0.84 -10.19 26.25
C ARG A 68 -0.96 -9.08 25.21
N THR A 69 -0.23 -9.20 24.11
CA THR A 69 -0.23 -8.22 23.03
C THR A 69 -0.43 -8.92 21.71
N PHE A 70 -1.42 -8.48 20.95
CA PHE A 70 -1.70 -9.02 19.64
C PHE A 70 -1.96 -7.88 18.65
N ASN A 71 -0.95 -7.61 17.83
CA ASN A 71 -1.10 -6.70 16.69
C ASN A 71 -1.28 -7.53 15.45
N PHE A 72 -2.24 -7.15 14.61
CA PHE A 72 -2.53 -7.89 13.39
C PHE A 72 -2.87 -6.97 12.23
N TYR A 73 -2.59 -7.48 11.04
CA TYR A 73 -3.07 -6.99 9.76
C TYR A 73 -3.42 -8.21 8.91
N PHE A 74 -4.67 -8.25 8.46
CA PHE A 74 -5.18 -9.24 7.51
C PHE A 74 -5.65 -8.50 6.27
N CYS A 75 -5.05 -8.83 5.12
CA CYS A 75 -5.52 -8.43 3.81
C CYS A 75 -6.05 -9.67 3.13
N THR A 76 -7.31 -9.64 2.71
CA THR A 76 -7.91 -10.83 2.11
C THR A 76 -8.68 -10.48 0.85
N PHE A 77 -8.57 -11.35 -0.13
CA PHE A 77 -9.31 -11.30 -1.38
C PHE A 77 -10.37 -12.40 -1.36
N ILE A 78 -11.64 -12.01 -1.49
CA ILE A 78 -12.80 -12.90 -1.53
C ILE A 78 -13.39 -12.89 -2.93
N LEU A 79 -13.45 -14.04 -3.59
CA LEU A 79 -14.13 -14.15 -4.89
C LEU A 79 -15.65 -14.11 -4.71
N LEU A 80 -16.32 -13.21 -5.42
CA LEU A 80 -17.78 -13.06 -5.44
C LEU A 80 -18.45 -14.14 -6.32
N ASN A 81 -18.20 -15.43 -6.03
CA ASN A 81 -18.78 -16.53 -6.81
C ASN A 81 -20.07 -17.13 -6.24
N LYS A 82 -20.55 -16.63 -5.09
CA LYS A 82 -21.92 -16.83 -4.55
C LYS A 82 -22.05 -16.06 -3.23
N SER A 83 -23.02 -15.15 -3.17
CA SER A 83 -23.63 -14.63 -1.93
C SER A 83 -22.70 -14.10 -0.84
N VAL A 84 -21.97 -13.00 -1.11
CA VAL A 84 -21.62 -12.09 -0.02
C VAL A 84 -22.64 -10.95 -0.09
N ASN A 85 -23.55 -10.92 0.89
CA ASN A 85 -24.44 -9.78 1.11
C ASN A 85 -23.58 -8.51 1.28
N ASN A 86 -24.14 -7.34 0.99
CA ASN A 86 -23.49 -6.03 1.15
C ASN A 86 -23.01 -5.79 2.60
N LEU A 87 -21.88 -6.40 2.99
CA LEU A 87 -21.23 -6.21 4.28
C LEU A 87 -20.69 -4.78 4.36
N SER A 88 -21.14 -4.04 5.37
CA SER A 88 -20.58 -2.73 5.67
C SER A 88 -19.37 -2.85 6.61
N LYS A 89 -18.58 -1.77 6.68
CA LYS A 89 -17.54 -1.59 7.70
C LYS A 89 -18.10 -1.83 9.11
N ASP A 90 -19.29 -1.29 9.41
CA ASP A 90 -19.89 -1.41 10.74
C ASP A 90 -20.26 -2.85 11.07
N ASP A 91 -20.73 -3.63 10.09
CA ASP A 91 -21.05 -5.05 10.30
C ASP A 91 -19.81 -5.86 10.71
N ILE A 92 -18.65 -5.57 10.10
CA ILE A 92 -17.39 -6.25 10.43
C ILE A 92 -16.93 -5.85 11.83
N LEU A 93 -16.95 -4.55 12.15
CA LEU A 93 -16.51 -4.05 13.45
C LEU A 93 -17.39 -4.57 14.60
N GLN A 94 -18.69 -4.80 14.37
CA GLN A 94 -19.58 -5.42 15.35
C GLN A 94 -19.19 -6.85 15.72
N THR A 95 -18.41 -7.55 14.89
CA THR A 95 -17.92 -8.91 15.20
C THR A 95 -16.81 -8.94 16.25
N PHE A 96 -16.34 -7.78 16.73
CA PHE A 96 -15.32 -7.63 17.77
C PHE A 96 -15.93 -7.15 19.09
N PRO A 97 -16.73 -7.98 19.80
CA PRO A 97 -17.49 -7.55 20.97
C PRO A 97 -16.64 -7.29 22.23
N ASN A 98 -15.35 -7.68 22.23
CA ASN A 98 -14.51 -7.70 23.43
C ASN A 98 -13.41 -6.62 23.39
N ILE A 99 -13.33 -5.83 24.46
CA ILE A 99 -12.32 -4.77 24.71
C ILE A 99 -10.86 -5.29 24.74
N ILE A 100 -10.66 -6.62 24.82
CA ILE A 100 -9.33 -7.24 24.77
C ILE A 100 -8.67 -7.02 23.39
N TYR A 101 -9.48 -6.87 22.34
CA TYR A 101 -9.02 -6.36 21.07
C TYR A 101 -8.80 -4.86 21.23
N GLN A 102 -7.54 -4.42 21.21
CA GLN A 102 -7.20 -3.02 20.92
C GLN A 102 -8.05 -2.53 19.74
N GLN A 103 -8.38 -1.24 19.71
CA GLN A 103 -9.22 -0.61 18.68
C GLN A 103 -8.96 -1.23 17.30
N VAL A 104 -9.96 -1.89 16.72
CA VAL A 104 -9.85 -2.53 15.40
C VAL A 104 -10.40 -1.56 14.37
N ASP A 105 -9.77 -1.49 13.21
CA ASP A 105 -10.30 -0.79 12.05
C ASP A 105 -10.19 -1.66 10.80
N CYS A 106 -10.94 -1.29 9.76
CA CYS A 106 -10.96 -2.00 8.50
C CYS A 106 -11.09 -1.06 7.30
N MET A 107 -10.57 -1.53 6.17
CA MET A 107 -10.78 -0.97 4.83
C MET A 107 -11.50 -2.01 3.98
N PHE A 108 -12.40 -1.56 3.11
CA PHE A 108 -13.21 -2.46 2.32
C PHE A 108 -13.41 -1.87 0.92
N ASP A 109 -13.17 -2.69 -0.09
CA ASP A 109 -13.28 -2.32 -1.49
C ASP A 109 -14.02 -3.43 -2.28
N TYR A 110 -15.00 -3.01 -3.06
CA TYR A 110 -15.77 -3.86 -3.96
C TYR A 110 -15.19 -3.71 -5.36
N ARG A 111 -14.49 -4.74 -5.81
CA ARG A 111 -14.03 -4.87 -7.20
C ARG A 111 -15.01 -5.73 -7.99
N TYR A 112 -14.91 -5.69 -9.32
CA TYR A 112 -15.92 -6.27 -10.21
C TYR A 112 -16.31 -7.74 -9.87
N ASN A 113 -15.34 -8.58 -9.48
CA ASN A 113 -15.56 -10.00 -9.16
C ASN A 113 -15.03 -10.44 -7.79
N ASP A 114 -14.49 -9.52 -7.00
CA ASP A 114 -13.88 -9.80 -5.72
C ASP A 114 -14.07 -8.67 -4.72
N ILE A 115 -14.05 -9.03 -3.45
CA ILE A 115 -13.97 -8.10 -2.33
C ILE A 115 -12.53 -8.12 -1.84
N LYS A 116 -11.91 -6.96 -1.77
CA LYS A 116 -10.66 -6.76 -1.04
C LYS A 116 -11.01 -6.15 0.31
N TYR A 117 -10.66 -6.85 1.38
CA TYR A 117 -10.84 -6.32 2.72
C TYR A 117 -9.52 -6.33 3.50
N HIS A 118 -9.33 -5.27 4.27
CA HIS A 118 -8.23 -5.10 5.19
C HIS A 118 -8.79 -5.01 6.60
N LEU A 119 -8.23 -5.74 7.54
CA LEU A 119 -8.64 -5.76 8.93
C LEU A 119 -7.40 -5.67 9.81
N PHE A 120 -7.34 -4.70 10.71
CA PHE A 120 -6.12 -4.43 11.47
C PHE A 120 -6.36 -3.83 12.85
N SER A 121 -5.39 -4.06 13.74
CA SER A 121 -5.32 -3.46 15.06
C SER A 121 -4.76 -2.03 15.01
N LEU A 122 -5.26 -1.16 15.89
CA LEU A 122 -4.75 0.19 16.12
C LEU A 122 -3.97 0.31 17.45
N PRO A 123 -2.94 1.16 17.51
CA PRO A 123 -2.38 1.89 16.36
C PRO A 123 -1.70 0.93 15.37
N PHE A 124 -1.66 1.31 14.09
CA PHE A 124 -1.08 0.45 13.06
C PHE A 124 0.44 0.34 13.25
N MET A 125 0.95 -0.87 13.51
CA MET A 125 2.35 -1.12 13.89
C MET A 125 3.22 -1.70 12.77
N PHE A 126 2.67 -1.92 11.57
CA PHE A 126 3.41 -2.55 10.48
C PHE A 126 4.09 -1.53 9.59
N ASP A 127 5.21 -1.93 9.00
CA ASP A 127 6.05 -1.07 8.17
C ASP A 127 5.62 -1.04 6.69
N TYR A 128 4.68 -1.93 6.34
CA TYR A 128 4.18 -2.15 4.99
C TYR A 128 2.66 -2.21 5.00
N LEU A 129 2.04 -1.47 4.07
CA LEU A 129 0.62 -1.53 3.82
C LEU A 129 0.37 -1.77 2.32
N PRO A 130 0.02 -3.00 1.91
CA PRO A 130 -0.22 -3.31 0.51
C PRO A 130 -1.67 -3.05 0.07
N PHE A 131 -1.85 -2.78 -1.22
CA PHE A 131 -3.12 -2.77 -1.95
C PHE A 131 -4.17 -1.78 -1.46
N ILE A 132 -3.79 -0.58 -1.00
CA ILE A 132 -4.78 0.45 -0.70
C ILE A 132 -5.37 1.02 -1.99
N ASP A 133 -6.65 1.37 -1.95
CA ASP A 133 -7.42 2.01 -3.02
C ASP A 133 -7.72 3.49 -2.66
N ASN A 134 -8.59 4.14 -3.43
CA ASN A 134 -9.06 5.50 -3.20
C ASN A 134 -9.74 5.71 -1.83
N VAL A 135 -10.13 4.64 -1.14
CA VAL A 135 -10.93 4.63 0.09
C VAL A 135 -10.14 4.01 1.25
N PHE A 136 -9.22 4.78 1.82
CA PHE A 136 -8.56 4.45 3.10
C PHE A 136 -8.94 5.45 4.22
N PRO A 137 -8.94 5.03 5.50
CA PRO A 137 -9.36 5.86 6.62
C PRO A 137 -8.44 7.07 6.81
N SER A 138 -9.01 8.16 7.29
CA SER A 138 -8.29 9.40 7.65
C SER A 138 -7.53 9.26 8.97
N ILE A 139 -6.70 8.22 9.09
CA ILE A 139 -5.77 8.02 10.21
C ILE A 139 -4.33 8.25 9.74
N ILE A 140 -3.44 8.45 10.71
CA ILE A 140 -2.01 8.58 10.47
C ILE A 140 -1.36 7.21 10.69
N PHE A 141 -0.66 6.72 9.67
CA PHE A 141 0.06 5.45 9.68
C PHE A 141 1.55 5.70 9.95
N ASP A 142 1.87 6.07 11.19
CA ASP A 142 3.23 6.51 11.59
C ASP A 142 4.33 5.46 11.42
N HIS A 143 3.98 4.17 11.35
CA HIS A 143 4.95 3.08 11.15
C HIS A 143 5.16 2.69 9.69
N VAL A 144 4.25 3.08 8.79
CA VAL A 144 4.28 2.63 7.39
C VAL A 144 5.35 3.39 6.61
N ILE A 145 6.34 2.64 6.13
CA ILE A 145 7.42 3.16 5.28
C ILE A 145 7.33 2.62 3.85
N ARG A 146 6.52 1.59 3.61
CA ARG A 146 6.29 0.96 2.30
C ARG A 146 4.80 0.94 1.99
N LEU A 147 4.40 1.47 0.84
CA LEU A 147 3.01 1.53 0.42
C LEU A 147 2.87 1.04 -1.02
N LEU A 148 1.87 0.19 -1.25
CA LEU A 148 1.43 -0.20 -2.58
C LEU A 148 -0.03 0.22 -2.75
N VAL A 149 -0.31 0.98 -3.81
CA VAL A 149 -1.65 1.47 -4.15
C VAL A 149 -2.12 0.82 -5.44
N ASP A 150 -3.36 0.35 -5.47
CA ASP A 150 -3.99 -0.36 -6.59
C ASP A 150 -5.50 -0.20 -6.54
N ASP A 151 -6.09 0.23 -7.65
CA ASP A 151 -7.52 0.54 -7.76
C ASP A 151 -8.00 0.38 -9.21
N GLU A 152 -9.27 0.03 -9.38
CA GLU A 152 -9.98 -0.02 -10.66
C GLU A 152 -10.53 1.35 -11.06
N THR A 153 -10.36 2.37 -10.22
CA THR A 153 -10.73 3.76 -10.46
C THR A 153 -9.50 4.66 -10.52
N PRO A 154 -9.47 5.72 -11.34
CA PRO A 154 -8.32 6.64 -11.43
C PRO A 154 -7.94 7.29 -10.08
N PHE A 155 -6.64 7.58 -9.92
CA PHE A 155 -6.14 8.30 -8.75
C PHE A 155 -5.97 9.79 -9.05
N GLU A 156 -6.75 10.66 -8.42
CA GLU A 156 -6.62 12.10 -8.63
C GLU A 156 -5.52 12.73 -7.75
N HIS A 157 -5.21 14.01 -7.99
CA HIS A 157 -4.18 14.73 -7.23
C HIS A 157 -4.42 14.69 -5.71
N GLU A 158 -5.68 14.84 -5.30
CA GLU A 158 -6.13 14.83 -3.90
C GLU A 158 -5.84 13.49 -3.21
N PHE A 159 -5.88 12.38 -3.96
CA PHE A 159 -5.52 11.08 -3.44
C PHE A 159 -4.05 11.05 -3.01
N PHE A 160 -3.15 11.55 -3.85
CA PHE A 160 -1.72 11.65 -3.51
C PHE A 160 -1.46 12.64 -2.38
N MET A 161 -2.26 13.70 -2.25
CA MET A 161 -2.18 14.60 -1.08
C MET A 161 -2.56 13.86 0.21
N ARG A 162 -3.64 13.07 0.18
CA ARG A 162 -4.05 12.26 1.33
C ARG A 162 -2.97 11.25 1.71
N ILE A 163 -2.30 10.63 0.74
CA ILE A 163 -1.16 9.75 1.03
C ILE A 163 -0.06 10.52 1.77
N ALA A 164 0.36 11.68 1.26
CA ALA A 164 1.42 12.45 1.90
C ALA A 164 1.09 12.84 3.35
N CYS A 165 -0.19 13.11 3.65
CA CYS A 165 -0.66 13.42 5.00
C CYS A 165 -0.75 12.19 5.92
N SER A 166 -1.25 11.06 5.40
CA SER A 166 -1.47 9.85 6.20
C SER A 166 -0.22 8.99 6.39
N PHE A 167 0.80 9.14 5.54
CA PHE A 167 2.03 8.33 5.57
C PHE A 167 3.28 9.21 5.71
N PRO A 168 3.49 9.88 6.86
CA PRO A 168 4.53 10.89 7.03
C PRO A 168 5.95 10.34 6.91
N LEU A 169 6.17 9.03 7.11
CA LEU A 169 7.47 8.37 7.02
C LEU A 169 7.66 7.56 5.73
N LEU A 170 6.80 7.73 4.71
CA LEU A 170 6.81 6.93 3.49
C LEU A 170 8.16 6.98 2.76
N LYS A 171 8.78 5.82 2.56
CA LYS A 171 10.06 5.65 1.86
C LYS A 171 9.93 4.99 0.50
N ILE A 172 8.98 4.08 0.35
CA ILE A 172 8.75 3.30 -0.88
C ILE A 172 7.28 3.42 -1.25
N LEU A 173 7.01 3.92 -2.45
CA LEU A 173 5.66 4.02 -3.02
C LEU A 173 5.61 3.25 -4.33
N SER A 174 4.59 2.41 -4.47
CA SER A 174 4.31 1.61 -5.65
C SER A 174 2.89 1.88 -6.13
N ILE A 175 2.74 2.29 -7.40
CA ILE A 175 1.44 2.67 -7.99
C ILE A 175 1.10 1.73 -9.13
N TYR A 176 -0.05 1.07 -9.00
CA TYR A 176 -0.58 0.10 -9.94
C TYR A 176 -1.94 0.60 -10.36
N ASN A 177 -1.98 1.39 -11.43
CA ASN A 177 -3.23 1.89 -11.99
C ASN A 177 -2.96 2.34 -13.42
N ARG A 178 -3.62 1.71 -14.39
CA ARG A 178 -3.40 2.01 -15.81
C ARG A 178 -4.41 3.00 -16.37
N LEU A 179 -5.36 3.45 -15.56
CA LEU A 179 -6.36 4.40 -15.99
C LEU A 179 -5.80 5.82 -15.92
N PRO A 180 -6.10 6.67 -16.90
CA PRO A 180 -5.72 8.08 -16.88
C PRO A 180 -6.44 8.84 -15.78
N GLN A 181 -5.84 9.94 -15.31
CA GLN A 181 -6.51 10.88 -14.41
C GLN A 181 -7.69 11.54 -15.14
N LEU A 182 -8.85 11.60 -14.49
CA LEU A 182 -10.05 12.21 -15.07
C LEU A 182 -9.92 13.73 -15.11
N THR A 183 -9.31 14.31 -14.08
CA THR A 183 -9.03 15.74 -14.00
C THR A 183 -7.60 15.99 -14.46
N ILE A 184 -7.38 15.92 -15.78
CA ILE A 184 -6.18 16.54 -16.35
C ILE A 184 -6.24 18.00 -15.88
N SER A 185 -5.18 18.47 -15.22
CA SER A 185 -4.99 19.77 -14.57
C SER A 185 -5.24 21.02 -15.44
N ASN A 186 -5.89 20.88 -16.60
CA ASN A 186 -6.26 21.91 -17.57
C ASN A 186 -7.70 22.43 -17.41
N LYS A 187 -8.52 21.94 -16.47
CA LYS A 187 -9.77 22.61 -16.05
C LYS A 187 -9.54 23.46 -14.79
N LEU A 188 -8.60 24.40 -14.86
CA LEU A 188 -8.39 25.44 -13.86
C LEU A 188 -9.19 26.71 -14.21
N ILE A 189 -10.52 26.59 -14.31
CA ILE A 189 -11.43 27.74 -14.30
C ILE A 189 -12.67 27.37 -13.50
N SER A 190 -12.55 27.37 -12.17
CA SER A 190 -13.70 27.49 -11.27
C SER A 190 -13.26 27.97 -9.88
N ASN A 191 -13.22 29.29 -9.75
CA ASN A 191 -13.64 30.16 -8.63
C ASN A 191 -13.42 29.81 -7.14
N ASP A 192 -12.73 28.74 -6.72
CA ASP A 192 -12.33 28.52 -5.32
C ASP A 192 -10.82 28.25 -5.21
N ASN A 193 -10.05 29.32 -5.36
CA ASN A 193 -8.58 29.35 -5.47
C ASN A 193 -7.83 29.21 -4.12
N GLN A 194 -7.85 28.03 -3.48
CA GLN A 194 -6.86 27.82 -2.40
C GLN A 194 -6.32 26.40 -2.18
N LEU A 195 -6.97 25.35 -2.68
CA LEU A 195 -6.50 23.97 -2.44
C LEU A 195 -5.66 23.39 -3.61
N CYS A 196 -5.87 23.85 -4.85
CA CYS A 196 -5.38 23.16 -6.06
C CYS A 196 -4.00 23.60 -6.59
N SER A 197 -3.15 24.26 -5.80
CA SER A 197 -1.77 24.61 -6.21
C SER A 197 -0.69 24.10 -5.25
N THR A 198 -1.04 23.24 -4.31
CA THR A 198 -0.09 22.79 -3.29
C THR A 198 0.81 21.69 -3.85
N ILE A 199 2.09 21.98 -4.00
CA ILE A 199 3.10 20.97 -4.33
C ILE A 199 3.09 19.89 -3.23
N ILE A 200 2.83 18.64 -3.62
CA ILE A 200 2.81 17.50 -2.70
C ILE A 200 4.25 17.18 -2.30
N LYS A 201 4.53 17.12 -0.99
CA LYS A 201 5.87 16.84 -0.48
C LYS A 201 5.95 15.43 0.06
N TYR A 202 6.91 14.66 -0.46
CA TYR A 202 7.27 13.36 0.10
C TYR A 202 8.69 13.42 0.68
N PRO A 203 8.85 13.85 1.94
CA PRO A 203 10.16 14.19 2.51
C PRO A 203 11.09 12.99 2.66
N TYR A 204 10.59 11.76 2.71
CA TYR A 204 11.40 10.55 2.88
C TYR A 204 11.31 9.56 1.73
N LEU A 205 10.60 9.90 0.65
CA LEU A 205 10.42 8.96 -0.46
C LEU A 205 11.75 8.78 -1.20
N THR A 206 12.26 7.56 -1.17
CA THR A 206 13.54 7.17 -1.76
C THR A 206 13.36 6.26 -2.97
N SER A 207 12.24 5.54 -3.04
CA SER A 207 11.93 4.60 -4.11
C SER A 207 10.51 4.80 -4.61
N LEU A 208 10.36 4.97 -5.92
CA LEU A 208 9.08 5.12 -6.60
C LEU A 208 8.95 4.09 -7.72
N ASP A 209 7.86 3.31 -7.70
CA ASP A 209 7.54 2.30 -8.70
C ASP A 209 6.26 2.65 -9.45
N LEU A 210 6.42 2.97 -10.74
CA LEU A 210 5.37 3.38 -11.68
C LEU A 210 5.34 2.46 -12.92
N GLN A 211 5.93 1.26 -12.86
CA GLN A 211 6.01 0.37 -14.03
C GLN A 211 4.65 -0.07 -14.56
N PHE A 212 3.61 -0.04 -13.71
CA PHE A 212 2.25 -0.41 -14.06
C PHE A 212 1.28 0.77 -13.92
N ALA A 213 1.81 2.00 -13.94
CA ALA A 213 1.06 3.23 -13.83
C ALA A 213 0.82 3.87 -15.21
N HIS A 214 -0.32 4.55 -15.38
CA HIS A 214 -0.56 5.47 -16.49
C HIS A 214 0.45 6.63 -16.50
N GLU A 215 0.70 7.23 -17.66
CA GLU A 215 1.68 8.32 -17.81
C GLU A 215 1.32 9.60 -17.03
N ASP A 216 0.04 9.85 -16.76
CA ASP A 216 -0.39 10.96 -15.92
C ASP A 216 0.20 10.89 -14.51
N TYR A 217 0.35 9.68 -13.96
CA TYR A 217 0.96 9.48 -12.65
C TYR A 217 2.48 9.71 -12.71
N ILE A 218 3.12 9.35 -13.82
CA ILE A 218 4.52 9.67 -14.08
C ILE A 218 4.69 11.19 -14.12
N GLU A 219 3.81 11.91 -14.82
CA GLU A 219 3.83 13.37 -14.85
C GLU A 219 3.57 13.97 -13.45
N GLN A 220 2.56 13.48 -12.73
CA GLN A 220 2.19 13.93 -11.39
C GLN A 220 3.38 13.86 -10.42
N PHE A 221 4.15 12.77 -10.44
CA PHE A 221 5.28 12.58 -9.53
C PHE A 221 6.58 13.21 -10.01
N LEU A 222 6.90 13.14 -11.31
CA LEU A 222 8.16 13.66 -11.80
C LEU A 222 8.14 15.19 -11.95
N ASN A 223 6.99 15.81 -12.22
CA ASN A 223 6.88 17.27 -12.35
C ASN A 223 7.05 17.96 -10.99
N ASP A 224 8.10 18.78 -10.86
CA ASP A 224 8.46 19.52 -9.65
C ASP A 224 7.43 20.57 -9.21
N GLN A 225 6.54 20.99 -10.12
CA GLN A 225 5.41 21.87 -9.82
C GLN A 225 4.20 21.13 -9.25
N LYS A 226 4.18 19.79 -9.30
CA LYS A 226 3.10 18.94 -8.77
C LYS A 226 3.55 18.19 -7.52
N THR A 227 4.78 17.66 -7.53
CA THR A 227 5.32 16.85 -6.43
C THR A 227 6.79 17.18 -6.19
N TYR A 228 7.22 17.21 -4.94
CA TYR A 228 8.61 17.41 -4.53
C TYR A 228 9.22 16.13 -3.97
N LEU A 229 10.22 15.59 -4.69
CA LEU A 229 10.84 14.28 -4.43
C LEU A 229 12.35 14.40 -4.18
N ARG A 230 12.75 15.23 -3.21
CA ARG A 230 14.18 15.54 -2.95
C ARG A 230 15.08 14.31 -2.78
N HIS A 231 14.56 13.25 -2.17
CA HIS A 231 15.33 12.06 -1.77
C HIS A 231 15.15 10.86 -2.71
N LEU A 232 14.50 11.06 -3.87
CA LEU A 232 14.30 9.98 -4.83
C LEU A 232 15.66 9.49 -5.35
N THR A 233 15.95 8.22 -5.11
CA THR A 233 17.19 7.56 -5.56
C THR A 233 16.91 6.34 -6.42
N LYS A 234 15.71 5.76 -6.34
CA LYS A 234 15.29 4.61 -7.14
C LYS A 234 13.99 4.94 -7.87
N LEU A 235 14.02 4.86 -9.19
CA LEU A 235 12.84 5.04 -10.03
C LEU A 235 12.63 3.78 -10.87
N LYS A 236 11.41 3.27 -10.87
CA LYS A 236 10.98 2.25 -11.80
C LYS A 236 9.81 2.78 -12.61
N VAL A 237 9.89 2.70 -13.93
CA VAL A 237 8.94 3.36 -14.83
C VAL A 237 8.95 2.67 -16.19
N THR A 238 7.90 2.86 -16.99
CA THR A 238 7.90 2.42 -18.38
C THR A 238 8.79 3.33 -19.24
N ASP A 239 9.38 2.77 -20.28
CA ASP A 239 10.21 3.50 -21.24
C ASP A 239 9.43 4.63 -21.92
N TYR A 240 8.27 4.29 -22.49
CA TYR A 240 7.40 5.19 -23.24
C TYR A 240 6.90 6.31 -22.34
N GLY A 241 6.41 5.98 -21.14
CA GLY A 241 5.92 6.97 -20.19
C GLY A 241 7.02 7.94 -19.74
N LEU A 242 8.23 7.44 -19.49
CA LEU A 242 9.36 8.30 -19.12
C LEU A 242 9.77 9.23 -20.28
N ILE A 243 9.89 8.71 -21.50
CA ILE A 243 10.25 9.51 -22.68
C ILE A 243 9.18 10.56 -22.99
N SER A 244 7.90 10.18 -22.90
CA SER A 244 6.74 11.06 -23.11
C SER A 244 6.77 12.24 -22.13
N VAL A 245 6.79 11.96 -20.82
CA VAL A 245 6.73 12.97 -19.75
C VAL A 245 7.97 13.88 -19.72
N THR A 246 9.14 13.31 -19.97
CA THR A 246 10.39 14.09 -20.01
C THR A 246 10.61 14.82 -21.34
N ARG A 247 9.76 14.60 -22.34
CA ARG A 247 9.91 15.09 -23.72
C ARG A 247 11.28 14.75 -24.31
N ASN A 248 11.60 13.47 -24.35
CA ASN A 248 12.94 12.97 -24.69
C ASN A 248 14.05 13.62 -23.83
N PHE A 249 13.84 13.70 -22.51
CA PHE A 249 14.83 14.24 -21.57
C PHE A 249 15.18 15.74 -21.74
N THR A 250 14.25 16.55 -22.27
CA THR A 250 14.43 18.01 -22.43
C THR A 250 13.55 18.86 -21.51
N ASN A 251 12.61 18.24 -20.79
CA ASN A 251 11.67 18.95 -19.91
C ASN A 251 12.31 19.27 -18.55
N GLU A 252 12.69 20.52 -18.30
CA GLU A 252 13.32 20.92 -17.03
C GLU A 252 12.45 20.68 -15.79
N ARG A 253 11.11 20.76 -15.90
CA ARG A 253 10.19 20.59 -14.76
C ARG A 253 10.25 19.19 -14.16
N THR A 254 10.50 18.19 -15.00
CA THR A 254 10.62 16.80 -14.54
C THR A 254 12.06 16.43 -14.17
N ARG A 255 13.05 17.25 -14.55
CA ARG A 255 14.46 17.00 -14.32
C ARG A 255 14.80 17.07 -12.84
N LEU A 256 14.28 18.07 -12.11
CA LEU A 256 14.65 18.30 -10.71
C LEU A 256 14.40 17.08 -9.80
N ASN A 257 13.27 16.40 -9.97
CA ASN A 257 12.96 15.19 -9.21
C ASN A 257 13.77 13.97 -9.67
N CYS A 258 14.38 14.00 -10.86
CA CYS A 258 15.19 12.92 -11.42
C CYS A 258 16.68 13.03 -11.08
N MET A 259 17.20 14.21 -10.71
CA MET A 259 18.65 14.45 -10.58
C MET A 259 19.38 13.51 -9.60
N ASN A 260 18.69 13.08 -8.54
CA ASN A 260 19.26 12.24 -7.48
C ASN A 260 19.04 10.73 -7.71
N VAL A 261 18.41 10.35 -8.82
CA VAL A 261 18.16 8.93 -9.15
C VAL A 261 19.48 8.23 -9.46
N LYS A 262 19.79 7.21 -8.66
CA LYS A 262 20.98 6.35 -8.77
C LYS A 262 20.66 4.96 -9.33
N GLN A 263 19.37 4.61 -9.35
CA GLN A 263 18.91 3.34 -9.90
C GLN A 263 17.63 3.59 -10.71
N LEU A 264 17.73 3.42 -12.01
CA LEU A 264 16.62 3.54 -12.94
C LEU A 264 16.31 2.16 -13.54
N ASN A 265 15.13 1.61 -13.22
CA ASN A 265 14.67 0.35 -13.81
C ASN A 265 13.56 0.63 -14.83
N ILE A 266 13.95 0.64 -16.11
CA ILE A 266 13.04 0.87 -17.23
C ILE A 266 12.53 -0.47 -17.77
N SER A 267 11.23 -0.56 -18.04
CA SER A 267 10.61 -1.73 -18.67
C SER A 267 9.76 -1.33 -19.89
N PRO A 268 9.96 -1.97 -21.06
CA PRO A 268 11.09 -2.84 -21.42
C PRO A 268 12.45 -2.11 -21.34
N LYS A 269 13.55 -2.87 -21.20
CA LYS A 269 14.90 -2.28 -21.18
C LYS A 269 15.24 -1.75 -22.56
N ILE A 270 15.37 -0.43 -22.70
CA ILE A 270 15.96 0.18 -23.90
C ILE A 270 17.31 0.80 -23.55
N SER A 271 18.28 0.59 -24.44
CA SER A 271 19.62 1.20 -24.43
C SER A 271 19.61 2.63 -25.00
N ILE A 272 18.76 3.54 -24.49
CA ILE A 272 18.85 4.96 -24.89
C ILE A 272 19.85 5.65 -23.97
N HIS A 273 21.04 5.92 -24.52
CA HIS A 273 22.16 6.58 -23.85
C HIS A 273 22.54 7.85 -24.62
N SER A 274 21.61 8.80 -24.77
CA SER A 274 21.91 10.13 -25.32
C SER A 274 22.61 11.00 -24.28
N GLU A 275 23.29 12.06 -24.71
CA GLU A 275 23.86 13.06 -23.78
C GLU A 275 22.76 13.67 -22.89
N ASP A 276 21.59 13.97 -23.48
CA ASP A 276 20.43 14.49 -22.75
C ASP A 276 19.97 13.53 -21.64
N PHE A 277 20.01 12.21 -21.88
CA PHE A 277 19.65 11.21 -20.88
C PHE A 277 20.57 11.28 -19.64
N TYR A 278 21.88 11.34 -19.84
CA TYR A 278 22.84 11.44 -18.73
C TYR A 278 22.81 12.82 -18.06
N ALA A 279 22.51 13.89 -18.80
CA ALA A 279 22.26 15.21 -18.22
C ALA A 279 21.00 15.22 -17.34
N TYR A 280 20.01 14.38 -17.68
CA TYR A 280 18.78 14.21 -16.92
C TYR A 280 18.96 13.39 -15.64
N PHE A 281 19.82 12.37 -15.70
CA PHE A 281 20.12 11.45 -14.62
C PHE A 281 21.62 11.46 -14.28
N PRO A 282 22.16 12.58 -13.78
CA PRO A 282 23.61 12.73 -13.55
C PRO A 282 24.17 11.83 -12.44
N SER A 283 23.32 11.12 -11.70
CA SER A 283 23.69 10.23 -10.60
C SER A 283 23.64 8.74 -10.96
N LEU A 284 23.29 8.37 -12.21
CA LEU A 284 23.34 6.99 -12.74
C LEU A 284 24.77 6.60 -13.10
#